data_AF-S4RPI7-F1
#
_entry.id   AF-S4RPI7-F1
#
_cell.length_a   1.000
_cell.length_b   1.000
_cell.length_c   1.000
_cell.angle_alpha   90.00
_cell.angle_beta   90.00
_cell.angle_gamma   90.00
#
_symmetry.space_group_name_H-M   'P 1'
#
loop_
_entity.id
_entity.type
_entity.pdbx_description
1 polymer ?
#
loop_
_entity_poly.entity_id
_entity_poly.type
_entity_poly.pdbx_seq_one_letter_code
_entity_poly.pdbx_strand_id
1 'polypeptide(L)'
;MEQFLWESKNSLAEVLARGGAGCAEKRVINAGDDGEAGAASGGVVRVHAVLGNEACDLDSTVCALAYAHFLAKTRPAGTHVVHIPVLNISREDLPLRPDVCRLLGSLGLSPAALTFRDEASLHTLHVRQKLTLTLVDHNLLPHMDTELEPAVVERIVVPLQDPSINFQESRASAVVCCVTLRFAVVLCAAALAAIVVDCVDMRVEAGRVTTRDREVLDELRRRFPLLPPSHDTFITLHAAKFDVSGLTVEQTLRKDMKVLKSGDISVAVCALFTPLEVREQCWVHCTLSVK
;
A
#
# COMPACT_ATOMS: atom_id res chain seq x y z
N MET A 1 22.12 -9.50 -14.35
CA MET A 1 20.84 -8.75 -14.30
C MET A 1 19.67 -9.65 -13.95
N GLU A 2 19.45 -10.78 -14.63
CA GLU A 2 18.48 -11.79 -14.17
C GLU A 2 18.78 -12.28 -12.75
N GLN A 3 20.05 -12.52 -12.44
CA GLN A 3 20.50 -12.83 -11.08
C GLN A 3 20.17 -11.71 -10.07
N PHE A 4 20.36 -10.44 -10.46
CA PHE A 4 20.06 -9.29 -9.59
C PHE A 4 18.55 -9.09 -9.38
N LEU A 5 17.74 -9.37 -10.40
CA LEU A 5 16.28 -9.41 -10.31
C LEU A 5 15.81 -10.55 -9.41
N TRP A 6 16.40 -11.74 -9.54
CA TRP A 6 16.12 -12.89 -8.70
C TRP A 6 16.51 -12.64 -7.24
N GLU A 7 17.71 -12.10 -7.00
CA GLU A 7 18.17 -11.69 -5.67
C GLU A 7 17.24 -10.64 -5.06
N SER A 8 16.84 -9.62 -5.84
CA SER A 8 15.87 -8.60 -5.39
C SER A 8 14.50 -9.21 -5.05
N LYS A 9 13.99 -10.15 -5.85
CA LYS A 9 12.71 -10.84 -5.61
C LYS A 9 12.78 -11.68 -4.34
N ASN A 10 13.82 -12.48 -4.17
CA ASN A 10 13.99 -13.31 -2.98
C ASN A 10 14.19 -12.48 -1.73
N SER A 11 14.93 -11.39 -1.86
CA SER A 11 15.16 -10.42 -0.79
C SER A 11 13.87 -9.76 -0.31
N LEU A 12 13.00 -9.35 -1.23
CA LEU A 12 11.67 -8.81 -0.89
C LEU A 12 10.78 -9.90 -0.30
N ALA A 13 10.76 -11.09 -0.90
CA ALA A 13 10.02 -12.24 -0.41
C ALA A 13 10.47 -12.66 1.00
N GLU A 14 11.75 -12.55 1.33
CA GLU A 14 12.27 -12.81 2.69
C GLU A 14 11.67 -11.82 3.69
N VAL A 15 11.70 -10.51 3.40
CA VAL A 15 11.10 -9.48 4.26
C VAL A 15 9.61 -9.75 4.48
N LEU A 16 8.90 -10.10 3.41
CA LEU A 16 7.48 -10.45 3.45
C LEU A 16 7.22 -11.74 4.23
N ALA A 17 8.06 -12.76 4.07
CA ALA A 17 7.94 -14.03 4.75
C ALA A 17 8.09 -13.90 6.28
N ARG A 18 8.83 -12.91 6.78
CA ARG A 18 8.86 -12.56 8.22
C ARG A 18 7.47 -12.16 8.75
N GLY A 19 6.59 -11.67 7.89
CA GLY A 19 5.16 -11.43 8.14
C GLY A 19 4.20 -12.47 7.51
N GLY A 20 4.73 -13.52 6.87
CA GLY A 20 4.00 -14.53 6.07
C GLY A 20 3.67 -15.82 6.84
N ALA A 21 2.65 -16.56 6.38
CA ALA A 21 2.12 -17.74 7.07
C ALA A 21 3.21 -18.78 7.38
N GLY A 22 3.38 -19.13 8.67
CA GLY A 22 4.32 -20.15 9.14
C GLY A 22 5.64 -19.65 9.75
N CYS A 23 5.98 -18.37 9.65
CA CYS A 23 7.17 -17.82 10.32
C CYS A 23 6.93 -17.58 11.82
N ALA A 24 7.95 -17.82 12.66
CA ALA A 24 7.92 -17.50 14.09
C ALA A 24 7.62 -16.01 14.35
N GLU A 25 8.10 -15.13 13.47
CA GLU A 25 7.86 -13.68 13.53
C GLU A 25 6.38 -13.34 13.22
N LYS A 26 5.68 -14.09 12.36
CA LYS A 26 4.23 -13.92 12.15
C LYS A 26 3.41 -14.29 13.39
N ARG A 27 3.84 -15.25 14.22
CA ARG A 27 3.15 -15.51 15.51
C ARG A 27 3.23 -14.31 16.44
N VAL A 28 4.38 -13.61 16.46
CA VAL A 28 4.54 -12.37 17.24
C VAL A 28 3.59 -11.29 16.73
N ILE A 29 3.42 -11.19 15.40
CA ILE A 29 2.55 -10.20 14.74
C ILE A 29 1.05 -10.54 14.90
N ASN A 30 0.68 -11.82 14.81
CA ASN A 30 -0.72 -12.27 14.73
C ASN A 30 -1.34 -12.68 16.07
N ALA A 31 -0.54 -13.23 16.98
CA ALA A 31 -1.06 -13.75 18.24
C ALA A 31 -0.86 -12.73 19.36
N GLY A 32 0.04 -11.76 19.16
CA GLY A 32 0.48 -10.88 20.24
C GLY A 32 0.90 -11.65 21.50
N ASP A 33 1.37 -12.90 21.37
CA ASP A 33 1.29 -13.94 22.41
C ASP A 33 2.61 -14.22 23.15
N ASP A 34 2.45 -14.84 24.32
CA ASP A 34 3.34 -15.02 25.48
C ASP A 34 4.30 -16.21 25.39
N GLY A 35 4.88 -16.44 24.21
CA GLY A 35 5.90 -17.47 24.07
C GLY A 35 7.17 -17.15 24.87
N GLU A 36 7.27 -17.67 26.09
CA GLU A 36 8.51 -18.30 26.57
C GLU A 36 8.93 -19.35 25.53
N ALA A 37 9.49 -18.89 24.41
CA ALA A 37 10.40 -19.71 23.63
C ALA A 37 11.56 -19.99 24.60
N GLY A 38 11.69 -21.26 24.98
CA GLY A 38 12.57 -21.72 26.04
C GLY A 38 13.90 -20.98 26.10
N ALA A 39 14.30 -20.65 27.33
CA ALA A 39 15.56 -20.03 27.69
C ALA A 39 16.75 -20.68 26.98
N ALA A 40 17.10 -20.16 25.81
CA ALA A 40 18.34 -20.39 25.11
C ALA A 40 18.56 -19.22 24.13
N SER A 41 19.03 -18.09 24.70
CA SER A 41 19.55 -16.90 24.01
C SER A 41 18.64 -16.24 22.94
N GLY A 42 17.88 -15.21 23.29
CA GLY A 42 17.23 -14.35 22.29
C GLY A 42 16.55 -13.13 22.89
N GLY A 43 17.01 -11.92 22.56
CA GLY A 43 16.43 -10.67 23.08
C GLY A 43 14.97 -10.43 22.66
N VAL A 44 14.32 -9.46 23.31
CA VAL A 44 12.93 -9.05 23.02
C VAL A 44 12.82 -8.61 21.56
N VAL A 45 12.02 -9.32 20.77
CA VAL A 45 11.70 -8.95 19.38
C VAL A 45 10.71 -7.78 19.39
N ARG A 46 11.08 -6.66 18.77
CA ARG A 46 10.19 -5.52 18.49
C ARG A 46 9.72 -5.56 17.04
N VAL A 47 8.54 -5.00 16.80
CA VAL A 47 7.94 -4.88 15.47
C VAL A 47 7.91 -3.41 15.08
N HIS A 48 8.40 -3.12 13.88
CA HIS A 48 8.20 -1.83 13.23
C HIS A 48 7.29 -2.06 12.02
N ALA A 49 6.04 -1.61 12.10
CA ALA A 49 5.10 -1.77 11.00
C ALA A 49 5.04 -0.48 10.16
N VAL A 50 5.15 -0.66 8.84
CA VAL A 50 4.95 0.39 7.86
C VAL A 50 3.52 0.26 7.33
N LEU A 51 2.70 1.27 7.64
CA LEU A 51 1.26 1.23 7.38
C LEU A 51 0.92 2.25 6.28
N GLY A 52 0.19 1.80 5.25
CA GLY A 52 -0.38 2.66 4.22
C GLY A 52 -1.76 3.22 4.59
N ASN A 53 -2.36 3.99 3.69
CA ASN A 53 -3.72 4.50 3.84
C ASN A 53 -4.77 3.37 3.78
N GLU A 54 -5.98 3.62 4.28
CA GLU A 54 -7.09 2.64 4.31
C GLU A 54 -7.72 2.35 2.94
N ALA A 55 -7.46 3.17 1.93
CA ALA A 55 -7.86 2.88 0.56
C ALA A 55 -7.04 1.70 -0.01
N CYS A 56 -5.80 1.54 0.48
CA CYS A 56 -4.82 0.54 0.02
C CYS A 56 -4.71 0.54 -1.50
N ASP A 57 -4.61 1.75 -2.06
CA ASP A 57 -4.34 1.96 -3.47
C ASP A 57 -2.90 1.56 -3.85
N LEU A 58 -2.56 1.75 -5.11
CA LEU A 58 -1.26 1.38 -5.66
C LEU A 58 -0.12 2.09 -4.93
N ASP A 59 -0.27 3.40 -4.69
CA ASP A 59 0.77 4.22 -4.09
C ASP A 59 1.03 3.82 -2.64
N SER A 60 0.00 3.76 -1.80
CA SER A 60 0.14 3.32 -0.41
C SER A 60 0.70 1.89 -0.30
N THR A 61 0.28 0.98 -1.18
CA THR A 61 0.81 -0.39 -1.24
C THR A 61 2.31 -0.41 -1.57
N VAL A 62 2.71 0.29 -2.64
CA VAL A 62 4.11 0.33 -3.09
C VAL A 62 4.99 1.01 -2.06
N CYS A 63 4.51 2.11 -1.46
CA CYS A 63 5.23 2.82 -0.41
C CYS A 63 5.47 1.93 0.81
N ALA A 64 4.45 1.21 1.28
CA ALA A 64 4.57 0.36 2.45
C ALA A 64 5.59 -0.77 2.20
N LEU A 65 5.46 -1.45 1.06
CA LEU A 65 6.39 -2.51 0.65
C LEU A 65 7.82 -2.00 0.52
N ALA A 66 8.01 -0.88 -0.17
CA ALA A 66 9.34 -0.33 -0.44
C ALA A 66 10.03 0.15 0.84
N TYR A 67 9.30 0.84 1.70
CA TYR A 67 9.88 1.41 2.92
C TYR A 67 10.18 0.32 3.96
N ALA A 68 9.28 -0.64 4.16
CA ALA A 68 9.56 -1.78 5.05
C ALA A 68 10.78 -2.59 4.57
N HIS A 69 10.90 -2.80 3.25
CA HIS A 69 12.05 -3.47 2.67
C HIS A 69 13.36 -2.74 2.94
N PHE A 70 13.35 -1.41 2.77
CA PHE A 70 14.51 -0.58 3.04
C PHE A 70 14.95 -0.64 4.49
N LEU A 71 14.03 -0.45 5.44
CA LEU A 71 14.35 -0.53 6.86
C LEU A 71 14.92 -1.91 7.22
N ALA A 72 14.38 -2.99 6.63
CA ALA A 72 14.92 -4.33 6.82
C ALA A 72 16.36 -4.51 6.29
N LYS A 73 16.75 -3.76 5.24
CA LYS A 73 18.09 -3.83 4.64
C LYS A 73 19.10 -2.87 5.26
N THR A 74 18.66 -1.75 5.79
CA THR A 74 19.52 -0.74 6.42
C THR A 74 19.59 -0.88 7.94
N ARG A 75 18.87 -1.86 8.51
CA ARG A 75 18.93 -2.12 9.95
C ARG A 75 20.37 -2.40 10.42
N PRO A 76 20.81 -1.80 11.54
CA PRO A 76 22.08 -2.15 12.14
C PRO A 76 22.13 -3.63 12.54
N ALA A 77 23.29 -4.28 12.33
CA ALA A 77 23.51 -5.65 12.76
C ALA A 77 23.30 -5.77 14.29
N GLY A 78 22.63 -6.82 14.74
CA GLY A 78 22.32 -7.06 16.15
C GLY A 78 21.04 -6.37 16.67
N THR A 79 20.29 -5.67 15.81
CA THR A 79 18.96 -5.17 16.18
C THR A 79 17.89 -6.26 16.08
N HIS A 80 17.15 -6.48 17.16
CA HIS A 80 16.03 -7.44 17.22
C HIS A 80 14.71 -6.77 16.79
N VAL A 81 14.72 -6.03 15.68
CA VAL A 81 13.54 -5.37 15.11
C VAL A 81 13.15 -6.03 13.80
N VAL A 82 11.88 -6.42 13.70
CA VAL A 82 11.26 -6.94 12.48
C VAL A 82 10.50 -5.81 11.81
N HIS A 83 10.86 -5.49 10.56
CA HIS A 83 10.18 -4.48 9.76
C HIS A 83 9.16 -5.18 8.85
N ILE A 84 7.90 -4.77 8.93
CA ILE A 84 6.83 -5.39 8.13
C ILE A 84 6.01 -4.33 7.39
N PRO A 85 5.69 -4.54 6.11
CA PRO A 85 4.65 -3.78 5.45
C PRO A 85 3.28 -4.32 5.88
N VAL A 86 2.35 -3.43 6.21
CA VAL A 86 0.96 -3.78 6.51
C VAL A 86 0.06 -3.11 5.48
N LEU A 87 -0.65 -3.92 4.70
CA LEU A 87 -1.71 -3.43 3.82
C LEU A 87 -2.93 -3.11 4.68
N ASN A 88 -3.34 -1.84 4.71
CA ASN A 88 -4.32 -1.31 5.66
C ASN A 88 -5.78 -1.61 5.24
N ILE A 89 -6.04 -2.84 4.84
CA ILE A 89 -7.34 -3.42 4.49
C ILE A 89 -7.41 -4.85 5.04
N SER A 90 -8.62 -5.41 5.14
CA SER A 90 -8.74 -6.85 5.40
C SER A 90 -8.20 -7.65 4.21
N ARG A 91 -7.72 -8.87 4.46
CA ARG A 91 -7.32 -9.79 3.37
C ARG A 91 -8.45 -10.01 2.37
N GLU A 92 -9.70 -10.11 2.83
CA GLU A 92 -10.87 -10.36 1.97
C GLU A 92 -11.12 -9.22 0.96
N ASP A 93 -10.56 -8.05 1.25
CA ASP A 93 -10.76 -6.81 0.52
C ASP A 93 -9.71 -6.63 -0.59
N LEU A 94 -8.61 -7.39 -0.59
CA LEU A 94 -7.59 -7.32 -1.65
C LEU A 94 -8.18 -7.47 -3.06
N PRO A 95 -9.12 -8.38 -3.35
CA PRO A 95 -9.73 -8.51 -4.67
C PRO A 95 -10.38 -7.22 -5.18
N LEU A 96 -10.86 -6.33 -4.30
CA LEU A 96 -11.48 -5.07 -4.75
C LEU A 96 -10.46 -4.09 -5.36
N ARG A 97 -9.16 -4.39 -5.24
CA ARG A 97 -8.01 -3.63 -5.76
C ARG A 97 -7.32 -4.45 -6.86
N PRO A 98 -7.98 -4.66 -8.01
CA PRO A 98 -7.49 -5.48 -9.11
C PRO A 98 -6.18 -4.95 -9.72
N ASP A 99 -5.97 -3.65 -9.74
CA ASP A 99 -4.70 -3.00 -10.09
C ASP A 99 -3.56 -3.39 -9.16
N VAL A 100 -3.78 -3.35 -7.84
CA VAL A 100 -2.83 -3.83 -6.85
C VAL A 100 -2.57 -5.33 -7.03
N CYS A 101 -3.62 -6.14 -7.22
CA CYS A 101 -3.48 -7.58 -7.49
C CYS A 101 -2.63 -7.85 -8.74
N ARG A 102 -2.86 -7.11 -9.83
CA ARG A 102 -2.09 -7.23 -11.07
C ARG A 102 -0.64 -6.82 -10.88
N LEU A 103 -0.38 -5.73 -10.16
CA LEU A 103 0.98 -5.33 -9.83
C LEU A 103 1.68 -6.44 -9.02
N LEU A 104 1.11 -6.89 -7.91
CA LEU A 104 1.68 -7.94 -7.06
C LEU A 104 1.98 -9.22 -7.85
N GLY A 105 1.04 -9.64 -8.71
CA GLY A 105 1.22 -10.77 -9.62
C GLY A 105 2.41 -10.59 -10.56
N SER A 106 2.56 -9.41 -11.18
CA SER A 106 3.69 -9.09 -12.06
C SER A 106 5.05 -9.13 -11.33
N LEU A 107 5.06 -8.80 -10.03
CA LEU A 107 6.24 -8.86 -9.19
C LEU A 107 6.55 -10.29 -8.70
N GLY A 108 5.61 -11.23 -8.88
CA GLY A 108 5.69 -12.60 -8.38
C GLY A 108 5.42 -12.71 -6.87
N LEU A 109 4.72 -11.72 -6.30
CA LEU A 109 4.39 -11.69 -4.88
C LEU A 109 3.06 -12.41 -4.63
N SER A 110 3.12 -13.48 -3.84
CA SER A 110 1.93 -14.18 -3.40
C SER A 110 1.19 -13.38 -2.32
N PRO A 111 -0.15 -13.22 -2.41
CA PRO A 111 -0.94 -12.62 -1.34
C PRO A 111 -0.72 -13.28 0.03
N ALA A 112 -0.39 -14.58 0.08
CA ALA A 112 -0.14 -15.30 1.33
C ALA A 112 1.11 -14.83 2.09
N ALA A 113 2.05 -14.18 1.38
CA ALA A 113 3.25 -13.59 1.97
C ALA A 113 3.02 -12.17 2.50
N LEU A 114 1.88 -11.54 2.18
CA LEU A 114 1.57 -10.18 2.62
C LEU A 114 0.86 -10.22 3.97
N THR A 115 1.11 -9.18 4.77
CA THR A 115 0.42 -8.92 6.04
C THR A 115 -0.69 -7.92 5.81
N PHE A 116 -1.91 -8.31 6.19
CA PHE A 116 -3.10 -7.47 6.11
C PHE A 116 -3.48 -6.93 7.48
N ARG A 117 -4.37 -5.95 7.48
CA ARG A 117 -4.71 -5.21 8.69
C ARG A 117 -5.37 -6.08 9.75
N ASP A 118 -6.24 -6.98 9.32
CA ASP A 118 -6.96 -7.96 10.13
C ASP A 118 -6.07 -9.09 10.66
N GLU A 119 -4.85 -9.23 10.14
CA GLU A 119 -3.87 -10.20 10.61
C GLU A 119 -2.86 -9.62 11.60
N ALA A 120 -2.66 -8.30 11.57
CA ALA A 120 -1.68 -7.61 12.40
C ALA A 120 -2.30 -7.13 13.72
N SER A 121 -1.88 -7.71 14.84
CA SER A 121 -2.31 -7.31 16.19
C SER A 121 -1.62 -6.03 16.66
N LEU A 122 -1.74 -4.93 15.90
CA LEU A 122 -1.05 -3.66 16.17
C LEU A 122 -1.37 -3.11 17.57
N HIS A 123 -2.64 -3.11 17.96
CA HIS A 123 -3.08 -2.65 19.30
C HIS A 123 -2.45 -3.46 20.43
N THR A 124 -2.43 -4.80 20.32
CA THR A 124 -1.78 -5.67 21.30
C THR A 124 -0.27 -5.42 21.37
N LEU A 125 0.40 -5.27 20.23
CA LEU A 125 1.83 -4.95 20.18
C LEU A 125 2.12 -3.56 20.80
N HIS A 126 1.22 -2.60 20.61
CA HIS A 126 1.32 -1.27 21.19
C HIS A 126 1.22 -1.29 22.72
N VAL A 127 0.16 -1.92 23.27
CA VAL A 127 -0.03 -2.07 24.72
C VAL A 127 1.18 -2.74 25.38
N ARG A 128 1.82 -3.68 24.67
CA ARG A 128 3.03 -4.38 25.13
C ARG A 128 4.33 -3.61 24.91
N GLN A 129 4.28 -2.37 24.40
CA GLN A 129 5.45 -1.54 24.08
C GLN A 129 6.44 -2.22 23.11
N LYS A 130 5.92 -3.07 22.22
CA LYS A 130 6.69 -3.78 21.19
C LYS A 130 6.49 -3.21 19.78
N LEU A 131 5.60 -2.22 19.62
CA LEU A 131 5.28 -1.61 18.33
C LEU A 131 5.93 -0.24 18.16
N THR A 132 6.47 -0.02 16.96
CA THR A 132 6.64 1.31 16.37
C THR A 132 6.00 1.34 14.99
N LEU A 133 5.56 2.52 14.55
CA LEU A 133 4.83 2.71 13.30
C LEU A 133 5.48 3.79 12.44
N THR A 134 5.58 3.53 11.14
CA THR A 134 5.74 4.57 10.13
C THR A 134 4.50 4.61 9.25
N LEU A 135 3.91 5.79 9.10
CA LEU A 135 2.78 5.99 8.19
C LEU A 135 3.31 6.43 6.83
N VAL A 136 2.82 5.80 5.78
CA VAL A 136 3.12 6.17 4.39
C VAL A 136 1.85 6.53 3.66
N ASP A 137 1.91 7.55 2.81
CA ASP A 137 0.81 8.00 1.95
C ASP A 137 -0.46 8.45 2.70
N HIS A 138 -0.34 8.72 4.00
CA HIS A 138 -1.37 9.36 4.82
C HIS A 138 -0.78 9.94 6.10
N ASN A 139 -1.37 11.02 6.58
CA ASN A 139 -0.89 11.78 7.74
C ASN A 139 -1.69 11.52 9.02
N LEU A 140 -2.79 10.80 8.96
CA LEU A 140 -3.72 10.63 10.08
C LEU A 140 -4.13 9.17 10.22
N LEU A 141 -3.98 8.62 11.41
CA LEU A 141 -4.58 7.33 11.72
C LEU A 141 -6.11 7.46 11.69
N PRO A 142 -6.84 6.45 11.18
CA PRO A 142 -8.29 6.45 11.23
C PRO A 142 -8.74 6.46 12.70
N HIS A 143 -9.97 6.90 12.96
CA HIS A 143 -10.46 7.09 14.34
C HIS A 143 -10.30 5.84 15.22
N MET A 144 -10.47 4.65 14.63
CA MET A 144 -10.29 3.36 15.32
C MET A 144 -8.87 3.09 15.82
N ASP A 145 -7.89 3.86 15.35
CA ASP A 145 -6.47 3.69 15.62
C ASP A 145 -5.85 4.86 16.38
N THR A 146 -6.68 5.77 16.91
CA THR A 146 -6.20 6.93 17.67
C THR A 146 -5.25 6.52 18.81
N GLU A 147 -5.46 5.34 19.41
CA GLU A 147 -4.61 4.78 20.47
C GLU A 147 -3.20 4.41 20.00
N LEU A 148 -2.99 4.16 18.70
CA LEU A 148 -1.68 3.81 18.14
C LEU A 148 -0.81 5.03 17.87
N GLU A 149 -1.35 6.25 17.97
CA GLU A 149 -0.65 7.51 17.71
C GLU A 149 0.70 7.63 18.43
N PRO A 150 0.84 7.24 19.72
CA PRO A 150 2.13 7.29 20.43
C PRO A 150 3.18 6.29 19.88
N ALA A 151 2.77 5.28 19.10
CA ALA A 151 3.69 4.37 18.43
C ALA A 151 4.25 4.95 17.12
N VAL A 152 3.66 6.02 16.57
CA VAL A 152 4.08 6.61 15.31
C VAL A 152 5.38 7.38 15.49
N VAL A 153 6.44 6.89 14.85
CA VAL A 153 7.78 7.50 14.91
C VAL A 153 8.09 8.34 13.67
N GLU A 154 7.38 8.11 12.57
CA GLU A 154 7.62 8.79 11.30
C GLU A 154 6.35 8.83 10.44
N ARG A 155 6.20 9.91 9.65
CA ARG A 155 5.11 10.09 8.68
C ARG A 155 5.70 10.53 7.34
N ILE A 156 5.38 9.79 6.30
CA ILE A 156 5.86 10.01 4.93
C ILE A 156 4.64 10.23 4.06
N VAL A 157 4.38 11.49 3.70
CA VAL A 157 3.10 11.88 3.08
C VAL A 157 3.33 12.74 1.86
N VAL A 158 2.54 12.51 0.81
CA VAL A 158 2.36 13.52 -0.23
C VAL A 158 1.65 14.71 0.43
N PRO A 159 2.24 15.91 0.47
CA PRO A 159 1.56 17.06 1.05
C PRO A 159 0.28 17.31 0.25
N LEU A 160 -0.86 17.06 0.88
CA LEU A 160 -2.11 17.71 0.47
C LEU A 160 -1.86 19.22 0.61
N GLN A 161 -2.44 20.03 -0.27
CA GLN A 161 -2.37 21.49 -0.21
C GLN A 161 -3.15 22.04 1.01
N ASP A 162 -2.81 21.59 2.22
CA ASP A 162 -3.25 22.17 3.47
C ASP A 162 -2.11 23.04 4.03
N PRO A 163 -2.18 24.37 3.88
CA PRO A 163 -1.14 25.30 4.36
C PRO A 163 -1.04 25.37 5.89
N SER A 164 -1.92 24.68 6.64
CA SER A 164 -1.90 24.69 8.11
C SER A 164 -0.98 23.64 8.73
N ILE A 165 -0.44 22.70 7.94
CA ILE A 165 0.37 21.59 8.46
C ILE A 165 1.81 21.67 7.94
N ASN A 166 2.74 22.04 8.84
CA ASN A 166 4.18 22.03 8.58
C ASN A 166 4.71 20.60 8.46
N PHE A 167 4.61 19.99 7.28
CA PHE A 167 5.35 18.77 6.95
C PHE A 167 6.71 19.13 6.35
N GLN A 168 7.78 18.45 6.80
CA GLN A 168 9.00 18.34 6.02
C GLN A 168 8.66 17.59 4.73
N GLU A 169 8.88 18.25 3.59
CA GLU A 169 8.59 17.76 2.24
C GLU A 169 9.14 16.33 2.03
N SER A 170 8.27 15.35 1.76
CA SER A 170 8.65 14.24 0.88
C SER A 170 7.44 13.54 0.30
N ARG A 171 7.18 13.79 -0.99
CA ARG A 171 6.17 13.04 -1.77
C ARG A 171 6.42 11.55 -1.60
N ALA A 172 5.37 10.76 -1.36
CA ALA A 172 5.43 9.30 -1.31
C ALA A 172 6.09 8.72 -2.59
N SER A 173 5.82 9.31 -3.77
CA SER A 173 6.54 9.08 -5.05
C SER A 173 8.06 9.32 -4.97
N ALA A 174 8.51 10.35 -4.23
CA ALA A 174 9.91 10.66 -4.01
C ALA A 174 10.58 9.75 -2.97
N VAL A 175 9.88 9.32 -1.92
CA VAL A 175 10.42 8.32 -0.96
C VAL A 175 10.55 6.97 -1.63
N VAL A 176 9.54 6.54 -2.38
CA VAL A 176 9.62 5.34 -3.22
C VAL A 176 10.82 5.47 -4.16
N CYS A 177 11.09 6.62 -4.77
CA CYS A 177 12.30 6.79 -5.58
C CYS A 177 13.62 6.76 -4.78
N CYS A 178 13.78 7.61 -3.76
CA CYS A 178 15.02 7.76 -3.00
C CYS A 178 15.45 6.46 -2.30
N VAL A 179 14.47 5.70 -1.82
CA VAL A 179 14.66 4.45 -1.08
C VAL A 179 14.92 3.26 -2.01
N THR A 180 14.18 3.19 -3.11
CA THR A 180 14.19 2.01 -4.00
C THR A 180 15.39 1.98 -4.94
N LEU A 181 15.93 3.15 -5.26
CA LEU A 181 17.05 3.34 -6.18
C LEU A 181 18.38 2.69 -5.77
N ARG A 182 18.47 2.06 -4.58
CA ARG A 182 19.68 1.39 -4.09
C ARG A 182 19.51 -0.09 -3.74
N PHE A 183 18.29 -0.61 -3.55
CA PHE A 183 18.11 -1.87 -2.83
C PHE A 183 17.27 -2.96 -3.51
N ALA A 184 16.35 -2.66 -4.44
CA ALA A 184 15.63 -3.71 -5.18
C ALA A 184 14.98 -3.22 -6.51
N VAL A 185 15.34 -3.84 -7.64
CA VAL A 185 14.75 -3.52 -8.96
C VAL A 185 13.26 -3.84 -9.04
N VAL A 186 12.82 -4.85 -8.28
CA VAL A 186 11.41 -5.25 -8.19
C VAL A 186 10.57 -4.11 -7.66
N LEU A 187 11.07 -3.43 -6.64
CA LEU A 187 10.43 -2.24 -6.10
C LEU A 187 10.55 -1.06 -7.09
N CYS A 188 11.59 -0.97 -7.93
CA CYS A 188 11.69 0.06 -8.98
C CYS A 188 10.56 -0.08 -10.01
N ALA A 189 10.19 -1.31 -10.37
CA ALA A 189 9.06 -1.56 -11.26
C ALA A 189 7.73 -1.18 -10.59
N ALA A 190 7.59 -1.48 -9.31
CA ALA A 190 6.44 -1.08 -8.50
C ALA A 190 6.32 0.45 -8.37
N ALA A 191 7.44 1.13 -8.15
CA ALA A 191 7.56 2.58 -8.11
C ALA A 191 7.12 3.23 -9.41
N LEU A 192 7.61 2.69 -10.53
CA LEU A 192 7.24 3.17 -11.86
C LEU A 192 5.74 3.02 -12.08
N ALA A 193 5.18 1.86 -11.74
CA ALA A 193 3.75 1.56 -11.85
C ALA A 193 2.89 2.54 -11.05
N ALA A 194 3.22 2.79 -9.78
CA ALA A 194 2.58 3.78 -8.93
C ALA A 194 2.55 5.17 -9.60
N ILE A 195 3.72 5.68 -9.99
CA ILE A 195 3.86 7.00 -10.61
C ILE A 195 3.05 7.12 -11.89
N VAL A 196 3.17 6.16 -12.82
CA VAL A 196 2.48 6.29 -14.12
C VAL A 196 0.96 6.17 -13.96
N VAL A 197 0.46 5.42 -12.99
CA VAL A 197 -0.98 5.33 -12.71
C VAL A 197 -1.50 6.60 -12.05
N ASP A 198 -0.83 7.11 -11.01
CA ASP A 198 -1.26 8.32 -10.31
C ASP A 198 -1.15 9.57 -11.20
N CYS A 199 -0.05 9.68 -11.97
CA CYS A 199 0.19 10.78 -12.89
C CYS A 199 -0.52 10.63 -14.26
N VAL A 200 -1.41 9.64 -14.43
CA VAL A 200 -2.18 9.39 -15.66
C VAL A 200 -1.27 9.39 -16.90
N ASP A 201 -0.28 8.50 -16.89
CA ASP A 201 0.75 8.36 -17.93
C ASP A 201 1.58 9.64 -18.18
N MET A 202 1.84 10.39 -17.10
CA MET A 202 2.59 11.66 -17.14
C MET A 202 1.97 12.75 -18.01
N ARG A 203 0.65 12.66 -18.27
CA ARG A 203 -0.09 13.67 -19.03
C ARG A 203 -0.28 14.93 -18.20
N VAL A 204 0.33 16.03 -18.63
CA VAL A 204 0.28 17.33 -17.93
C VAL A 204 -1.17 17.83 -17.82
N GLU A 205 -2.00 17.51 -18.82
CA GLU A 205 -3.41 17.89 -18.90
C GLU A 205 -4.26 17.28 -17.78
N ALA A 206 -3.80 16.19 -17.16
CA ALA A 206 -4.48 15.56 -16.02
C ALA A 206 -4.29 16.35 -14.71
N GLY A 207 -3.39 17.35 -14.68
CA GLY A 207 -3.16 18.20 -13.52
C GLY A 207 -2.49 17.53 -12.31
N ARG A 208 -2.06 16.27 -12.45
CA ARG A 208 -1.47 15.46 -11.36
C ARG A 208 0.05 15.37 -11.40
N VAL A 209 0.66 15.73 -12.53
CA VAL A 209 2.09 15.55 -12.78
C VAL A 209 2.90 16.69 -12.18
N THR A 210 4.00 16.37 -11.50
CA THR A 210 4.96 17.39 -11.06
C THR A 210 6.35 17.19 -11.62
N THR A 211 7.19 18.22 -11.46
CA THR A 211 8.59 18.16 -11.87
C THR A 211 9.33 17.01 -11.19
N ARG A 212 9.03 16.73 -9.92
CA ARG A 212 9.67 15.65 -9.18
C ARG A 212 9.31 14.28 -9.73
N ASP A 213 8.06 14.05 -10.10
CA ASP A 213 7.61 12.77 -10.66
C ASP A 213 8.32 12.49 -12.00
N ARG A 214 8.54 13.53 -12.82
CA ARG A 214 9.36 13.45 -14.04
C ARG A 214 10.81 13.08 -13.74
N GLU A 215 11.47 13.82 -12.86
CA GLU A 215 12.87 13.55 -12.47
C GLU A 215 13.07 12.12 -11.96
N VAL A 216 12.14 11.66 -11.12
CA VAL A 216 12.14 10.31 -10.57
C VAL A 216 11.99 9.26 -11.66
N LEU A 217 11.02 9.44 -12.56
CA LEU A 217 10.76 8.50 -13.64
C LEU A 217 11.95 8.44 -14.61
N ASP A 218 12.53 9.58 -14.94
CA ASP A 218 13.72 9.69 -15.78
C ASP A 218 14.91 8.97 -15.15
N GLU A 219 15.11 9.13 -13.83
CA GLU A 219 16.20 8.47 -13.11
C GLU A 219 15.99 6.94 -13.01
N LEU A 220 14.75 6.49 -12.77
CA LEU A 220 14.40 5.08 -12.79
C LEU A 220 14.70 4.46 -14.16
N ARG A 221 14.31 5.14 -15.24
CA ARG A 221 14.57 4.72 -16.62
C ARG A 221 16.05 4.66 -16.93
N ARG A 222 16.80 5.69 -16.51
CA ARG A 222 18.24 5.78 -16.75
C ARG A 222 19.01 4.67 -16.03
N ARG A 223 18.64 4.36 -14.79
CA ARG A 223 19.32 3.32 -13.97
C ARG A 223 18.86 1.91 -14.32
N PHE A 224 17.60 1.74 -14.71
CA PHE A 224 16.98 0.45 -14.97
C PHE A 224 16.29 0.47 -16.35
N PRO A 225 17.08 0.42 -17.45
CA PRO A 225 16.56 0.54 -18.81
C PRO A 225 15.61 -0.61 -19.21
N LEU A 226 15.63 -1.71 -18.46
CA LEU A 226 14.74 -2.86 -18.69
C LEU A 226 13.44 -2.84 -17.88
N LEU A 227 13.14 -1.75 -17.16
CA LEU A 227 11.82 -1.61 -16.57
C LEU A 227 10.74 -1.65 -17.67
N PRO A 228 9.56 -2.23 -17.38
CA PRO A 228 8.45 -2.29 -18.35
C PRO A 228 8.15 -0.90 -18.94
N PRO A 229 7.72 -0.78 -20.21
CA PRO A 229 7.36 0.51 -20.79
C PRO A 229 6.26 1.23 -19.99
N SER A 230 6.37 2.56 -19.84
CA SER A 230 5.50 3.34 -18.94
C SER A 230 4.05 3.28 -19.40
N HIS A 231 3.87 3.48 -20.71
CA HIS A 231 2.56 3.48 -21.35
C HIS A 231 1.86 2.12 -21.22
N ASP A 232 2.56 1.02 -21.50
CA ASP A 232 2.00 -0.34 -21.38
C ASP A 232 1.64 -0.68 -19.93
N THR A 233 2.49 -0.25 -18.98
CA THR A 233 2.25 -0.40 -17.55
C THR A 233 1.00 0.37 -17.13
N PHE A 234 0.88 1.62 -17.57
CA PHE A 234 -0.28 2.47 -17.33
C PHE A 234 -1.55 1.82 -17.89
N ILE A 235 -1.58 1.46 -19.18
CA ILE A 235 -2.76 0.83 -19.81
C ILE A 235 -3.18 -0.41 -19.03
N THR A 236 -2.23 -1.29 -18.71
CA THR A 236 -2.52 -2.57 -18.05
C THR A 236 -3.12 -2.39 -16.66
N LEU A 237 -2.55 -1.49 -15.85
CA LEU A 237 -2.98 -1.25 -14.48
C LEU A 237 -4.21 -0.35 -14.42
N HIS A 238 -4.31 0.65 -15.28
CA HIS A 238 -5.49 1.49 -15.39
C HIS A 238 -6.71 0.68 -15.84
N ALA A 239 -6.56 -0.20 -16.84
CA ALA A 239 -7.61 -1.14 -17.21
C ALA A 239 -7.97 -2.09 -16.06
N ALA A 240 -7.03 -2.37 -15.14
CA ALA A 240 -7.25 -3.26 -14.00
C ALA A 240 -8.19 -2.65 -13.02
N LYS A 241 -7.93 -1.39 -12.70
CA LYS A 241 -8.66 -0.62 -11.71
C LYS A 241 -10.18 -0.71 -11.89
N PHE A 242 -10.63 -0.81 -13.14
CA PHE A 242 -12.03 -0.87 -13.54
C PHE A 242 -12.54 -2.29 -13.88
N ASP A 243 -11.69 -3.30 -13.82
CA ASP A 243 -12.07 -4.69 -14.08
C ASP A 243 -12.80 -5.27 -12.87
N VAL A 244 -14.10 -5.52 -13.02
CA VAL A 244 -14.98 -6.11 -12.00
C VAL A 244 -15.37 -7.55 -12.32
N SER A 245 -14.84 -8.14 -13.40
CA SER A 245 -15.28 -9.45 -13.90
C SER A 245 -15.06 -10.60 -12.92
N GLY A 246 -14.09 -10.48 -12.01
CA GLY A 246 -13.79 -11.45 -10.97
C GLY A 246 -14.44 -11.18 -9.61
N LEU A 247 -15.29 -10.15 -9.49
CA LEU A 247 -15.89 -9.75 -8.22
C LEU A 247 -17.30 -10.32 -8.05
N THR A 248 -17.65 -10.65 -6.81
CA THR A 248 -19.06 -10.91 -6.44
C THR A 248 -19.88 -9.61 -6.49
N VAL A 249 -21.21 -9.72 -6.45
CA VAL A 249 -22.11 -8.56 -6.36
C VAL A 249 -21.77 -7.69 -5.14
N GLU A 250 -21.59 -8.32 -3.98
CA GLU A 250 -21.23 -7.63 -2.73
C GLU A 250 -19.89 -6.89 -2.87
N GLN A 251 -18.89 -7.57 -3.42
CA GLN A 251 -17.57 -6.99 -3.66
C GLN A 251 -17.62 -5.81 -4.64
N THR A 252 -18.43 -5.92 -5.69
CA THR A 252 -18.63 -4.84 -6.67
C THR A 252 -19.25 -3.62 -6.01
N LEU A 253 -20.23 -3.81 -5.12
CA LEU A 253 -20.85 -2.71 -4.36
C LEU A 253 -19.87 -2.07 -3.37
N ARG A 254 -19.00 -2.86 -2.73
CA ARG A 254 -18.00 -2.39 -1.76
C ARG A 254 -16.82 -1.64 -2.40
N LYS A 255 -16.47 -1.96 -3.65
CA LYS A 255 -15.22 -1.52 -4.33
C LYS A 255 -14.98 -0.01 -4.30
N ASP A 256 -16.01 0.79 -4.57
CA ASP A 256 -15.94 2.26 -4.51
C ASP A 256 -17.19 2.77 -3.78
N MET A 257 -17.33 2.31 -2.54
CA MET A 257 -18.40 2.71 -1.63
C MET A 257 -17.94 3.83 -0.72
N LYS A 258 -18.73 4.90 -0.65
CA LYS A 258 -18.60 5.97 0.33
C LYS A 258 -19.79 5.94 1.26
N VAL A 259 -19.52 5.93 2.57
CA VAL A 259 -20.56 5.94 3.60
C VAL A 259 -20.61 7.32 4.23
N LEU A 260 -21.78 7.94 4.17
CA LEU A 260 -22.09 9.21 4.83
C LEU A 260 -22.97 8.91 6.04
N LYS A 261 -22.57 9.43 7.21
CA LYS A 261 -23.34 9.29 8.45
C LYS A 261 -23.79 10.67 8.93
N SER A 262 -25.08 10.82 9.25
CA SER A 262 -25.65 12.04 9.83
C SER A 262 -26.72 11.66 10.85
N GLY A 263 -26.41 11.83 12.14
CA GLY A 263 -27.24 11.34 13.24
C GLY A 263 -27.46 9.82 13.14
N ASP A 264 -28.73 9.41 13.12
CA ASP A 264 -29.12 8.00 13.02
C ASP A 264 -29.20 7.50 11.56
N ILE A 265 -28.94 8.36 10.57
CA ILE A 265 -29.01 8.00 9.15
C ILE A 265 -27.61 7.68 8.63
N SER A 266 -27.47 6.51 8.01
CA SER A 266 -26.28 6.11 7.26
C SER A 266 -26.66 5.85 5.80
N VAL A 267 -26.01 6.55 4.86
CA VAL A 267 -26.20 6.39 3.42
C VAL A 267 -24.91 5.87 2.82
N ALA A 268 -24.99 4.75 2.09
CA ALA A 268 -23.89 4.25 1.28
C ALA A 268 -24.11 4.59 -0.19
N VAL A 269 -23.13 5.21 -0.84
CA VAL A 269 -23.12 5.50 -2.27
C VAL A 269 -21.99 4.68 -2.90
N CYS A 270 -22.32 3.81 -3.84
CA CYS A 270 -21.36 2.97 -4.54
C CYS A 270 -21.24 3.35 -6.02
N ALA A 271 -20.02 3.39 -6.55
CA ALA A 271 -19.78 3.49 -8.00
C ALA A 271 -19.65 2.10 -8.63
N LEU A 272 -20.41 1.85 -9.69
CA LEU A 272 -20.39 0.57 -10.43
C LEU A 272 -19.65 0.75 -11.75
N PHE A 273 -18.66 -0.10 -12.00
CA PHE A 273 -17.83 -0.08 -13.21
C PHE A 273 -18.29 -1.14 -14.22
N THR A 274 -19.58 -1.08 -14.57
CA THR A 274 -20.19 -1.95 -15.58
C THR A 274 -20.88 -1.10 -16.64
N PRO A 275 -20.91 -1.52 -17.92
CA PRO A 275 -21.78 -0.90 -18.90
C PRO A 275 -23.22 -0.92 -18.41
N LEU A 276 -23.91 0.22 -18.48
CA LEU A 276 -25.34 0.30 -18.22
C LEU A 276 -26.08 -0.27 -19.42
N GLU A 277 -26.82 -1.36 -19.24
CA GLU A 277 -27.74 -1.84 -20.27
C GLU A 277 -28.92 -0.86 -20.38
N VAL A 278 -28.86 0.05 -21.34
CA VAL A 278 -29.99 0.93 -21.66
C VAL A 278 -30.98 0.12 -22.48
N ARG A 279 -32.01 -0.43 -21.82
CA ARG A 279 -33.20 -0.92 -22.53
C ARG A 279 -33.97 0.29 -23.03
N GLU A 280 -34.19 0.38 -24.34
CA GLU A 280 -34.84 1.52 -25.05
C GLU A 280 -36.26 1.90 -24.56
N GLN A 281 -36.82 1.21 -23.55
CA GLN A 281 -38.15 1.45 -23.00
C GLN A 281 -38.16 1.97 -21.55
N CYS A 282 -37.01 2.20 -20.93
CA CYS A 282 -36.93 2.74 -19.57
C CYS A 282 -36.41 4.18 -19.58
N TRP A 283 -37.32 5.16 -19.51
CA TRP A 283 -36.98 6.55 -19.23
C TRP A 283 -36.48 6.66 -17.79
N VAL A 284 -35.16 6.71 -17.59
CA VAL A 284 -34.58 7.07 -16.29
C VAL A 284 -34.64 8.59 -16.17
N HIS A 285 -35.61 9.09 -15.41
CA HIS A 285 -35.71 10.51 -15.09
C HIS A 285 -34.70 10.83 -13.97
N CYS A 286 -33.49 11.26 -14.35
CA CYS A 286 -32.54 11.87 -13.43
C CYS A 286 -32.80 13.38 -13.36
N THR A 287 -33.65 13.81 -12.43
CA THR A 287 -33.75 15.23 -12.04
C THR A 287 -32.80 15.50 -10.88
N LEU A 288 -31.63 16.05 -11.18
CA LEU A 288 -30.79 16.75 -10.20
C LEU A 288 -31.40 18.14 -9.97
N SER A 289 -32.26 18.27 -8.96
CA SER A 289 -32.70 19.59 -8.51
C SER A 289 -31.69 20.11 -7.49
N VAL A 290 -30.80 20.98 -7.95
CA VAL A 290 -30.03 21.85 -7.05
C VAL A 290 -30.95 23.01 -6.67
N LYS A 291 -31.25 23.14 -5.37
CA LYS A 291 -31.77 24.39 -4.79
C LYS A 291 -30.61 25.21 -4.26
#